data_AF-A0AA35Q2H7-F1
#
_entry.id   AF-A0AA35Q2H7-F1
#
_cell.length_a   1.000
_cell.length_b   1.000
_cell.length_c   1.000
_cell.angle_alpha   90.00
_cell.angle_beta   90.00
_cell.angle_gamma   90.00
#
_symmetry.space_group_name_H-M   'P 1'
#
loop_
_entity.id
_entity.type
_entity.pdbx_description
1 polymer ?
#
loop_
_entity_poly.entity_id
_entity_poly.type
_entity_poly.pdbx_seq_one_letter_code
_entity_poly.pdbx_strand_id
1 'polypeptide(L)'
;MADLFMQEYRPAATVCWLHASNGYYPLSMVKGTSNAGSPGKKGIQFQELELGTTYSALRHLIVQSVTSSASLTATYLASRRTPVARATFKLRAPRLTLVEEEFEGSDEIKISLETSPPQWDTLSWFGEKVNVEGFSPTVVVHGFQTLNDMMLSDDNIIMGPVELSLRWRSKPFSNGATRQASYARTEASTDRFVVKSPLKSSTKMVHLVEDMRCQALCRAFALEFNGLVGYGFSLNFIVTICFEGKEKVRSDADCLSLEPFIPGHYVKYNGNNGWLPEGLEGNDIFKASQAFSHFTYERSHGEFLVCDLQGVNNLLTDPAIHTHNVERFKLSATNCNIAGIKFFFVSHRCNEICSSLGLQSSAYGLKMGYQSFRTNWPSVENTLFCSNKLCGRIVYASHAKQSVEYPDCSWCDQCWSQLEASKISRLCVGPGSDHEFEVSKFFFESQGSRLPRVCPLHRTKENDLSEAASTSRKGLWARLKSRPKRIT
;
A
#
# COMPACT_ATOMS: atom_id res chain seq x y z
N MET A 1 -3.73 -6.96 -33.64
CA MET A 1 -4.39 -7.34 -32.36
C MET A 1 -5.54 -6.40 -32.01
N ALA A 2 -5.36 -5.07 -31.98
CA ALA A 2 -6.49 -4.14 -31.84
C ALA A 2 -7.57 -4.34 -32.92
N ASP A 3 -7.16 -4.67 -34.16
CA ASP A 3 -8.08 -5.08 -35.23
C ASP A 3 -8.86 -6.37 -34.89
N LEU A 4 -8.23 -7.39 -34.28
CA LEU A 4 -8.92 -8.62 -33.84
C LEU A 4 -9.94 -8.32 -32.73
N PHE A 5 -9.56 -7.52 -31.73
CA PHE A 5 -10.51 -7.05 -30.70
C PHE A 5 -11.65 -6.24 -31.32
N MET A 6 -11.36 -5.36 -32.27
CA MET A 6 -12.37 -4.59 -32.98
C MET A 6 -13.32 -5.51 -33.76
N GLN A 7 -12.82 -6.57 -34.41
CA GLN A 7 -13.64 -7.55 -35.12
C GLN A 7 -14.60 -8.30 -34.18
N GLU A 8 -14.17 -8.62 -32.96
CA GLU A 8 -15.03 -9.24 -31.93
C GLU A 8 -16.12 -8.30 -31.40
N TYR A 9 -15.82 -6.99 -31.30
CA TYR A 9 -16.78 -5.99 -30.81
C TYR A 9 -17.69 -5.43 -31.91
N ARG A 10 -17.29 -5.54 -33.19
CA ARG A 10 -18.01 -5.02 -34.36
C ARG A 10 -19.48 -5.47 -34.45
N PRO A 11 -19.89 -6.70 -34.05
CA PRO A 11 -21.30 -7.11 -34.06
C PRO A 11 -22.17 -6.41 -33.00
N ALA A 12 -21.57 -5.93 -31.91
CA ALA A 12 -22.27 -5.30 -30.78
C ALA A 12 -22.08 -3.76 -30.72
N ALA A 13 -21.15 -3.22 -31.49
CA ALA A 13 -20.78 -1.82 -31.48
C ALA A 13 -21.47 -1.01 -32.60
N THR A 14 -21.94 0.19 -32.27
CA THR A 14 -22.50 1.13 -33.27
C THR A 14 -21.41 1.86 -34.05
N VAL A 15 -20.22 2.02 -33.47
CA VAL A 15 -19.07 2.68 -34.11
C VAL A 15 -17.77 2.08 -33.55
N CYS A 16 -16.83 1.75 -34.43
CA CYS A 16 -15.48 1.27 -34.09
C CYS A 16 -14.43 2.14 -34.77
N TRP A 17 -13.45 2.67 -34.03
CA TRP A 17 -12.31 3.40 -34.57
C TRP A 17 -11.01 2.73 -34.16
N LEU A 18 -10.19 2.37 -35.14
CA LEU A 18 -8.78 2.08 -34.89
C LEU A 18 -7.99 3.39 -34.82
N HIS A 19 -6.78 3.37 -34.29
CA HIS A 19 -5.91 4.54 -34.24
C HIS A 19 -5.38 4.85 -35.65
N ALA A 20 -5.15 6.12 -36.00
CA ALA A 20 -4.76 6.51 -37.36
C ALA A 20 -3.41 5.92 -37.81
N SER A 21 -2.53 5.57 -36.88
CA SER A 21 -1.26 4.90 -37.16
C SER A 21 -1.37 3.38 -37.29
N ASN A 22 -2.55 2.79 -37.06
CA ASN A 22 -2.79 1.36 -37.21
C ASN A 22 -2.93 1.02 -38.71
N GLY A 23 -2.19 0.03 -39.20
CA GLY A 23 -2.22 -0.38 -40.62
C GLY A 23 -3.61 -0.82 -41.12
N TYR A 24 -4.51 -1.19 -40.20
CA TYR A 24 -5.90 -1.56 -40.51
C TYR A 24 -6.91 -0.41 -40.32
N TYR A 25 -6.43 0.80 -39.98
CA TYR A 25 -7.25 2.00 -39.82
C TYR A 25 -8.26 2.24 -40.97
N PRO A 26 -7.88 2.09 -42.25
CA PRO A 26 -8.83 2.27 -43.37
C PRO A 26 -10.03 1.32 -43.30
N LEU A 27 -9.87 0.13 -42.71
CA LEU A 27 -10.93 -0.88 -42.57
C LEU A 27 -11.84 -0.64 -41.36
N SER A 28 -11.43 0.23 -40.43
CA SER A 28 -12.24 0.58 -39.26
C SER A 28 -13.36 1.58 -39.57
N MET A 29 -13.25 2.30 -40.70
CA MET A 29 -14.19 3.34 -41.15
C MET A 29 -15.51 2.79 -41.74
N VAL A 30 -15.70 1.46 -41.78
CA VAL A 30 -16.91 0.84 -42.32
C VAL A 30 -18.00 0.82 -41.25
N LYS A 31 -19.07 1.57 -41.46
CA LYS A 31 -20.28 1.52 -40.61
C LYS A 31 -20.80 0.08 -40.57
N GLY A 32 -20.96 -0.47 -39.36
CA GLY A 32 -21.61 -1.75 -39.16
C GLY A 32 -23.02 -1.74 -39.76
N THR A 33 -23.39 -2.82 -40.45
CA THR A 33 -24.74 -3.04 -40.98
C THR A 33 -25.72 -3.33 -39.84
N SER A 34 -26.06 -2.32 -39.05
CA SER A 34 -27.18 -2.42 -38.12
C SER A 34 -28.48 -2.38 -38.92
N ASN A 35 -29.23 -3.49 -38.95
CA ASN A 35 -30.64 -3.46 -39.35
C ASN A 35 -31.35 -2.39 -38.52
N ALA A 36 -31.80 -1.34 -39.19
CA ALA A 36 -32.56 -0.25 -38.59
C ALA A 36 -33.88 -0.79 -38.02
N GLY A 37 -34.12 -0.55 -36.73
CA GLY A 37 -35.40 -0.88 -36.10
C GLY A 37 -35.37 -0.85 -34.59
N SER A 38 -35.17 0.33 -33.98
CA SER A 38 -35.78 0.79 -32.70
C SER A 38 -35.02 2.03 -32.18
N PRO A 39 -35.69 3.18 -31.97
CA PRO A 39 -35.05 4.36 -31.38
C PRO A 39 -34.88 4.14 -29.87
N GLY A 40 -33.64 4.07 -29.39
CA GLY A 40 -33.34 4.07 -27.94
C GLY A 40 -32.20 3.19 -27.45
N LYS A 41 -31.60 2.32 -28.27
CA LYS A 41 -30.43 1.52 -27.83
C LYS A 41 -29.14 2.29 -28.08
N LYS A 42 -28.55 2.84 -27.01
CA LYS A 42 -27.15 3.32 -26.99
C LYS A 42 -26.24 2.11 -27.26
N GLY A 43 -25.76 1.97 -28.50
CA GLY A 43 -24.80 0.93 -28.86
C GLY A 43 -23.43 1.21 -28.23
N ILE A 44 -22.66 0.15 -28.05
CA ILE A 44 -21.31 0.22 -27.49
C ILE A 44 -20.41 0.93 -28.53
N GLN A 45 -19.49 1.78 -28.07
CA GLN A 45 -18.49 2.41 -28.92
C GLN A 45 -17.12 1.80 -28.62
N PHE A 46 -16.36 1.46 -29.66
CA PHE A 46 -14.99 0.98 -29.54
C PHE A 46 -14.04 2.03 -30.12
N GLN A 47 -13.02 2.43 -29.36
CA GLN A 47 -11.97 3.33 -29.82
C GLN A 47 -10.61 2.82 -29.33
N GLU A 48 -9.71 2.55 -30.28
CA GLU A 48 -8.31 2.29 -29.97
C GLU A 48 -7.66 3.59 -29.45
N LEU A 49 -7.27 3.59 -28.18
CA LEU A 49 -6.46 4.66 -27.56
C LEU A 49 -4.97 4.38 -27.81
N GLU A 50 -4.12 5.41 -27.83
CA GLU A 50 -2.65 5.33 -27.99
C GLU A 50 -1.90 4.52 -26.90
N LEU A 51 -2.61 3.72 -26.10
CA LEU A 51 -2.07 2.86 -25.07
C LEU A 51 -1.71 1.50 -25.66
N GLY A 52 -0.42 1.17 -25.65
CA GLY A 52 0.08 -0.14 -26.09
C GLY A 52 0.48 -0.18 -27.58
N THR A 53 1.16 0.85 -28.07
CA THR A 53 1.71 0.93 -29.45
C THR A 53 2.63 -0.23 -29.83
N THR A 54 3.03 -1.08 -28.89
CA THR A 54 3.69 -2.36 -29.14
C THR A 54 2.93 -3.51 -28.47
N TYR A 55 2.96 -4.68 -29.11
CA TYR A 55 2.41 -5.92 -28.56
C TYR A 55 2.96 -6.22 -27.15
N SER A 56 4.24 -5.93 -26.91
CA SER A 56 4.88 -6.10 -25.61
C SER A 56 4.25 -5.20 -24.54
N ALA A 57 4.03 -3.92 -24.85
CA ALA A 57 3.40 -2.96 -23.94
C ALA A 57 1.95 -3.35 -23.62
N LEU A 58 1.19 -3.83 -24.60
CA LEU A 58 -0.18 -4.29 -24.39
C LEU A 58 -0.24 -5.59 -23.58
N ARG A 59 0.65 -6.56 -23.86
CA ARG A 59 0.74 -7.83 -23.12
C ARG A 59 1.11 -7.60 -21.65
N HIS A 60 2.11 -6.76 -21.37
CA HIS A 60 2.50 -6.41 -20.00
C HIS A 60 1.33 -5.78 -19.23
N LEU A 61 0.57 -4.91 -19.90
CA LEU A 61 -0.56 -4.19 -19.34
C LEU A 61 -1.77 -5.09 -19.02
N ILE A 62 -2.05 -6.07 -19.88
CA ILE A 62 -3.08 -7.10 -19.63
C ILE A 62 -2.67 -7.98 -18.45
N VAL A 63 -1.43 -8.46 -18.41
CA VAL A 63 -0.94 -9.32 -17.31
C VAL A 63 -0.97 -8.59 -15.96
N GLN A 64 -0.57 -7.32 -15.91
CA GLN A 64 -0.66 -6.49 -14.70
C GLN A 64 -2.12 -6.24 -14.26
N SER A 65 -3.03 -6.01 -15.21
CA SER A 65 -4.46 -5.82 -14.91
C SER A 65 -5.15 -7.08 -14.38
N VAL A 66 -4.80 -8.26 -14.91
CA VAL A 66 -5.36 -9.55 -14.48
C VAL A 66 -4.83 -9.95 -13.11
N THR A 67 -3.55 -9.73 -12.82
CA THR A 67 -2.98 -9.99 -11.48
C THR A 67 -3.58 -9.11 -10.40
N SER A 68 -3.89 -7.84 -10.70
CA SER A 68 -4.64 -6.95 -9.81
C SER A 68 -6.09 -7.41 -9.59
N SER A 69 -6.71 -8.03 -10.61
CA SER A 69 -8.08 -8.55 -10.55
C SER A 69 -8.18 -9.88 -9.80
N ALA A 70 -7.17 -10.76 -9.86
CA ALA A 70 -7.13 -11.99 -9.08
C ALA A 70 -7.16 -11.75 -7.55
N SER A 71 -6.72 -10.56 -7.10
CA SER A 71 -6.86 -10.13 -5.71
C SER A 71 -8.32 -9.88 -5.29
N LEU A 72 -9.23 -9.57 -6.23
CA LEU A 72 -10.66 -9.38 -5.98
C LEU A 72 -11.38 -10.72 -5.73
N THR A 73 -11.04 -11.77 -6.47
CA THR A 73 -11.71 -13.08 -6.37
C THR A 73 -11.48 -13.75 -5.01
N ALA A 74 -10.28 -13.59 -4.43
CA ALA A 74 -9.97 -14.09 -3.09
C ALA A 74 -10.80 -13.41 -1.99
N THR A 75 -11.18 -12.15 -2.18
CA THR A 75 -11.95 -11.37 -1.19
C THR A 75 -13.46 -11.64 -1.31
N TYR A 76 -13.96 -11.88 -2.52
CA TYR A 76 -15.39 -12.12 -2.78
C TYR A 76 -15.88 -13.49 -2.28
N LEU A 77 -15.01 -14.51 -2.30
CA LEU A 77 -15.34 -15.87 -1.83
C LEU A 77 -15.45 -15.97 -0.30
N ALA A 78 -14.91 -15.01 0.46
CA ALA A 78 -15.01 -14.98 1.92
C ALA A 78 -16.38 -14.49 2.44
N SER A 79 -17.18 -13.78 1.63
CA SER A 79 -18.42 -13.12 2.09
C SER A 79 -19.73 -13.85 1.76
N ARG A 80 -19.69 -15.05 1.17
CA ARG A 80 -20.90 -15.86 0.91
C ARG A 80 -21.01 -17.06 1.86
N ARG A 81 -21.37 -16.79 3.12
CA ARG A 81 -21.95 -17.82 4.01
C ARG A 81 -23.09 -17.26 4.86
N THR A 82 -24.21 -16.93 4.20
CA THR A 82 -25.54 -16.97 4.83
C THR A 82 -26.56 -17.54 3.84
N PRO A 83 -27.44 -18.48 4.25
CA PRO A 83 -28.43 -19.07 3.36
C PRO A 83 -29.72 -18.26 3.41
N VAL A 84 -30.14 -17.66 2.30
CA VAL A 84 -31.52 -17.15 2.16
C VAL A 84 -32.13 -17.66 0.86
N ALA A 85 -33.40 -18.04 1.00
CA ALA A 85 -34.18 -18.90 0.13
C ALA A 85 -34.40 -18.40 -1.31
N ARG A 86 -34.57 -19.37 -2.21
CA ARG A 86 -34.91 -19.22 -3.63
C ARG A 86 -36.20 -18.42 -3.85
N ALA A 87 -36.11 -17.39 -4.69
CA ALA A 87 -37.22 -16.94 -5.53
C ALA A 87 -36.71 -16.75 -6.96
N THR A 88 -37.27 -17.50 -7.89
CA THR A 88 -36.90 -17.56 -9.31
C THR A 88 -37.56 -16.43 -10.09
N PHE A 89 -36.78 -15.52 -10.67
CA PHE A 89 -37.18 -14.71 -11.82
C PHE A 89 -36.19 -14.92 -12.97
N LYS A 90 -36.69 -15.40 -14.11
CA LYS A 90 -35.92 -15.66 -15.34
C LYS A 90 -35.83 -14.37 -16.14
N LEU A 91 -34.63 -13.78 -16.23
CA LEU A 91 -34.26 -12.86 -17.31
C LEU A 91 -33.08 -13.47 -18.08
N ARG A 92 -33.30 -13.73 -19.38
CA ARG A 92 -32.29 -14.19 -20.33
C ARG A 92 -31.45 -12.99 -20.78
N ALA A 93 -30.28 -12.82 -20.21
CA ALA A 93 -29.15 -12.08 -20.80
C ALA A 93 -28.03 -13.09 -21.11
N PRO A 94 -27.23 -12.92 -22.18
CA PRO A 94 -26.16 -13.85 -22.48
C PRO A 94 -25.11 -13.75 -21.38
N ARG A 95 -24.97 -14.83 -20.61
CA ARG A 95 -23.85 -15.03 -19.68
C ARG A 95 -22.58 -15.02 -20.52
N LEU A 96 -21.75 -14.00 -20.34
CA LEU A 96 -20.30 -14.17 -20.48
C LEU A 96 -19.92 -15.24 -19.46
N THR A 97 -19.75 -16.47 -19.95
CA THR A 97 -19.15 -17.55 -19.19
C THR A 97 -17.76 -17.10 -18.79
N LEU A 98 -17.52 -17.08 -17.48
CA LEU A 98 -16.18 -17.02 -16.89
C LEU A 98 -15.33 -18.05 -17.61
N VAL A 99 -14.27 -17.59 -18.28
CA VAL A 99 -13.18 -18.47 -18.65
C VAL A 99 -12.57 -18.90 -17.33
N GLU A 100 -12.83 -20.15 -16.93
CA GLU A 100 -11.99 -20.83 -15.96
C GLU A 100 -10.60 -20.90 -16.59
N GLU A 101 -9.67 -20.12 -16.06
CA GLU A 101 -8.27 -20.23 -16.46
C GLU A 101 -7.74 -21.57 -15.94
N GLU A 102 -7.72 -22.58 -16.81
CA GLU A 102 -6.83 -23.73 -16.67
C GLU A 102 -5.39 -23.20 -16.71
N PHE A 103 -4.86 -22.82 -15.54
CA PHE A 103 -3.43 -22.57 -15.36
C PHE A 103 -2.70 -23.91 -15.48
N GLU A 104 -2.21 -24.23 -16.69
CA GLU A 104 -1.26 -25.32 -16.87
C GLU A 104 0.03 -25.01 -16.08
N GLY A 105 0.22 -25.75 -14.98
CA GLY A 105 1.53 -25.92 -14.34
C GLY A 105 1.85 -25.05 -13.12
N SER A 106 1.02 -25.10 -12.07
CA SER A 106 1.52 -24.95 -10.70
C SER A 106 0.66 -25.79 -9.77
N ASP A 107 1.25 -26.72 -9.03
CA ASP A 107 0.58 -27.44 -7.95
C ASP A 107 -0.20 -26.43 -7.09
N GLU A 108 -1.54 -26.51 -7.07
CA GLU A 108 -2.35 -25.70 -6.17
C GLU A 108 -1.93 -26.02 -4.74
N ILE A 109 -1.09 -25.17 -4.15
CA ILE A 109 -0.75 -25.28 -2.73
C ILE A 109 -2.05 -25.04 -1.97
N LYS A 110 -2.68 -26.13 -1.53
CA LYS A 110 -3.91 -26.08 -0.74
C LYS A 110 -3.58 -25.60 0.66
N ILE A 111 -3.57 -24.28 0.85
CA ILE A 111 -3.30 -23.64 2.14
C ILE A 111 -4.47 -23.90 3.09
N SER A 112 -4.19 -24.49 4.26
CA SER A 112 -5.19 -24.67 5.32
C SER A 112 -5.37 -23.37 6.09
N LEU A 113 -6.55 -22.77 5.99
CA LEU A 113 -6.87 -21.52 6.67
C LEU A 113 -7.32 -21.74 8.13
N GLU A 114 -6.98 -20.78 8.99
CA GLU A 114 -7.48 -20.66 10.34
C GLU A 114 -8.99 -20.39 10.32
N THR A 115 -9.74 -21.20 11.05
CA THR A 115 -11.22 -21.11 11.14
C THR A 115 -11.69 -20.70 12.53
N SER A 116 -10.81 -20.79 13.53
CA SER A 116 -11.13 -20.34 14.89
C SER A 116 -11.08 -18.80 14.99
N PRO A 117 -11.97 -18.19 15.78
CA PRO A 117 -11.88 -16.77 16.09
C PRO A 117 -10.54 -16.43 16.75
N PRO A 118 -9.94 -15.26 16.45
CA PRO A 118 -8.64 -14.91 17.00
C PRO A 118 -8.70 -14.66 18.51
N GLN A 119 -7.76 -15.26 19.27
CA GLN A 119 -7.64 -15.08 20.71
C GLN A 119 -6.54 -14.06 21.04
N TRP A 120 -6.82 -12.79 20.81
CA TRP A 120 -5.81 -11.72 20.89
C TRP A 120 -5.13 -11.61 22.26
N ASP A 121 -5.85 -11.88 23.35
CA ASP A 121 -5.35 -11.69 24.72
C ASP A 121 -4.69 -12.95 25.31
N THR A 122 -4.68 -14.06 24.57
CA THR A 122 -4.07 -15.32 24.98
C THR A 122 -2.75 -15.52 24.25
N LEU A 123 -1.62 -15.07 24.82
CA LEU A 123 -0.31 -15.17 24.14
C LEU A 123 0.11 -16.60 23.77
N SER A 124 -0.34 -17.61 24.52
CA SER A 124 -0.09 -19.04 24.24
C SER A 124 -0.91 -19.58 23.07
N TRP A 125 -1.93 -18.85 22.59
CA TRP A 125 -2.65 -19.19 21.37
C TRP A 125 -1.83 -18.88 20.11
N PHE A 126 -0.93 -17.88 20.18
CA PHE A 126 0.04 -17.63 19.13
C PHE A 126 1.19 -18.64 19.18
N GLY A 127 2.03 -18.66 18.14
CA GLY A 127 3.26 -19.46 18.15
C GLY A 127 4.26 -19.02 19.22
N GLU A 128 5.42 -19.68 19.19
CA GLU A 128 6.54 -19.31 20.05
C GLU A 128 7.01 -17.88 19.82
N LYS A 129 7.63 -17.30 20.86
CA LYS A 129 8.23 -15.98 20.77
C LYS A 129 9.45 -16.02 19.86
N VAL A 130 9.46 -15.14 18.88
CA VAL A 130 10.58 -14.98 17.96
C VAL A 130 11.08 -13.54 18.00
N ASN A 131 12.38 -13.37 18.27
CA ASN A 131 13.03 -12.07 18.08
C ASN A 131 13.41 -11.92 16.60
N VAL A 132 13.00 -10.84 15.95
CA VAL A 132 13.27 -10.58 14.54
C VAL A 132 14.02 -9.28 14.38
N GLU A 133 14.85 -9.22 13.34
CA GLU A 133 15.54 -8.01 12.89
C GLU A 133 14.99 -7.68 11.51
N GLY A 134 14.73 -6.40 11.27
CA GLY A 134 14.07 -5.95 10.05
C GLY A 134 14.27 -4.47 9.78
N PHE A 135 13.41 -3.93 8.92
CA PHE A 135 13.43 -2.54 8.49
C PHE A 135 12.05 -1.92 8.67
N SER A 136 12.01 -0.67 9.14
CA SER A 136 10.82 0.17 9.15
C SER A 136 11.11 1.52 8.50
N PRO A 137 10.08 2.26 8.05
CA PRO A 137 10.21 3.68 7.78
C PRO A 137 10.69 4.42 9.03
N THR A 138 11.70 5.29 8.87
CA THR A 138 12.29 6.06 9.99
C THR A 138 11.65 7.43 10.16
N VAL A 139 10.82 7.87 9.21
CA VAL A 139 10.34 9.25 9.17
C VAL A 139 9.35 9.50 10.32
N VAL A 140 9.90 9.89 11.48
CA VAL A 140 9.16 10.33 12.67
C VAL A 140 9.01 11.86 12.66
N VAL A 141 9.87 12.57 11.94
CA VAL A 141 9.84 14.04 11.82
C VAL A 141 9.52 14.42 10.38
N HIS A 142 8.27 14.79 10.13
CA HIS A 142 7.84 15.38 8.87
C HIS A 142 8.00 16.89 8.95
N GLY A 143 9.06 17.41 8.34
CA GLY A 143 9.19 18.83 8.06
C GLY A 143 8.48 19.21 6.77
N PHE A 144 8.35 20.51 6.52
CA PHE A 144 7.76 21.07 5.30
C PHE A 144 8.35 20.50 4.00
N GLN A 145 9.64 20.13 3.99
CA GLN A 145 10.33 19.62 2.80
C GLN A 145 10.25 18.10 2.62
N THR A 146 9.80 17.34 3.63
CA THR A 146 9.92 15.88 3.65
C THR A 146 9.28 15.20 2.44
N LEU A 147 8.06 15.58 2.05
CA LEU A 147 7.43 15.01 0.86
C LEU A 147 8.21 15.36 -0.42
N ASN A 148 8.69 16.60 -0.54
CA ASN A 148 9.48 17.03 -1.70
C ASN A 148 10.77 16.21 -1.81
N ASP A 149 11.47 16.01 -0.71
CA ASP A 149 12.70 15.20 -0.68
C ASP A 149 12.42 13.76 -1.08
N MET A 150 11.37 13.14 -0.55
CA MET A 150 10.96 11.78 -0.93
C MET A 150 10.57 11.65 -2.41
N MET A 151 9.97 12.70 -2.98
CA MET A 151 9.64 12.74 -4.42
C MET A 151 10.89 12.89 -5.30
N LEU A 152 12.00 13.46 -4.81
CA LEU A 152 13.23 13.62 -5.60
C LEU A 152 14.00 12.30 -5.80
N SER A 153 14.01 11.41 -4.80
CA SER A 153 14.77 10.16 -4.86
C SER A 153 14.23 9.10 -3.89
N ASP A 154 14.24 7.83 -4.31
CA ASP A 154 13.89 6.70 -3.42
C ASP A 154 14.88 6.54 -2.25
N ASP A 155 16.11 7.03 -2.41
CA ASP A 155 17.12 7.06 -1.33
C ASP A 155 16.77 8.06 -0.22
N ASN A 156 15.89 9.04 -0.49
CA ASN A 156 15.40 9.98 0.51
C ASN A 156 14.23 9.40 1.32
N ILE A 157 13.72 8.22 0.95
CA ILE A 157 12.74 7.47 1.74
C ILE A 157 13.52 6.58 2.73
N ILE A 158 13.87 7.19 3.87
CA ILE A 158 14.79 6.62 4.86
C ILE A 158 14.14 5.43 5.59
N MET A 159 14.82 4.29 5.55
CA MET A 159 14.48 3.08 6.29
C MET A 159 15.54 2.79 7.35
N GLY A 160 15.09 2.42 8.54
CA GLY A 160 15.92 2.17 9.71
C GLY A 160 15.79 0.74 10.17
N PRO A 161 16.83 0.18 10.82
CA PRO A 161 16.73 -1.14 11.41
C PRO A 161 15.71 -1.13 12.55
N VAL A 162 14.99 -2.23 12.70
CA VAL A 162 14.13 -2.49 13.86
C VAL A 162 14.39 -3.87 14.42
N GLU A 163 14.28 -3.97 15.72
CA GLU A 163 14.34 -5.21 16.46
C GLU A 163 13.05 -5.40 17.24
N LEU A 164 12.32 -6.47 16.96
CA LEU A 164 11.01 -6.74 17.54
C LEU A 164 10.96 -8.15 18.13
N SER A 165 10.18 -8.31 19.19
CA SER A 165 9.78 -9.62 19.69
C SER A 165 8.34 -9.89 19.27
N LEU A 166 8.14 -10.90 18.42
CA LEU A 166 6.86 -11.21 17.80
C LEU A 166 6.39 -12.61 18.16
N ARG A 167 5.07 -12.80 18.11
CA ARG A 167 4.41 -14.10 18.01
C ARG A 167 3.38 -14.04 16.90
N TRP A 168 3.29 -15.07 16.09
CA TRP A 168 2.25 -15.18 15.07
C TRP A 168 1.71 -16.59 14.95
N ARG A 169 0.53 -16.73 14.35
CA ARG A 169 -0.09 -18.02 14.07
C ARG A 169 0.60 -18.70 12.90
N SER A 170 0.88 -19.99 13.04
CA SER A 170 1.42 -20.81 11.94
C SER A 170 0.40 -21.01 10.82
N LYS A 171 -0.90 -21.12 11.16
CA LYS A 171 -1.99 -21.17 10.18
C LYS A 171 -2.41 -19.75 9.76
N PRO A 172 -2.34 -19.40 8.47
CA PRO A 172 -2.84 -18.13 7.99
C PRO A 172 -4.37 -18.09 8.05
N PHE A 173 -4.96 -16.91 8.26
CA PHE A 173 -6.41 -16.72 8.25
C PHE A 173 -6.95 -16.29 6.90
N SER A 174 -6.08 -15.82 6.00
CA SER A 174 -6.45 -15.39 4.65
C SER A 174 -5.25 -15.49 3.69
N ASN A 175 -5.52 -15.53 2.39
CA ASN A 175 -4.52 -15.38 1.35
C ASN A 175 -5.09 -14.56 0.18
N GLY A 176 -4.23 -13.73 -0.41
CA GLY A 176 -4.50 -13.01 -1.65
C GLY A 176 -3.78 -13.66 -2.83
N ALA A 177 -3.66 -12.92 -3.93
CA ALA A 177 -3.02 -13.40 -5.16
C ALA A 177 -1.50 -13.67 -4.99
N THR A 178 -0.83 -12.98 -4.06
CA THR A 178 0.64 -13.02 -3.95
C THR A 178 1.15 -13.35 -2.55
N ARG A 179 0.30 -13.25 -1.51
CA ARG A 179 0.70 -13.36 -0.10
C ARG A 179 -0.38 -14.05 0.72
N GLN A 180 0.03 -14.74 1.77
CA GLN A 180 -0.85 -15.21 2.86
C GLN A 180 -0.69 -14.32 4.10
N ALA A 181 -1.71 -14.30 4.96
CA ALA A 181 -1.80 -13.43 6.14
C ALA A 181 -2.09 -14.24 7.40
N SER A 182 -1.28 -14.06 8.44
CA SER A 182 -1.39 -14.72 9.74
C SER A 182 -1.56 -13.71 10.87
N TYR A 183 -2.38 -14.03 11.87
CA TYR A 183 -2.54 -13.19 13.06
C TYR A 183 -1.25 -13.09 13.86
N ALA A 184 -0.93 -11.90 14.36
CA ALA A 184 0.30 -11.63 15.10
C ALA A 184 0.10 -10.64 16.26
N ARG A 185 0.96 -10.75 17.27
CA ARG A 185 1.10 -9.84 18.40
C ARG A 185 2.58 -9.52 18.61
N THR A 186 2.85 -8.33 19.09
CA THR A 186 4.14 -8.01 19.70
C THR A 186 4.10 -8.33 21.20
N GLU A 187 5.24 -8.28 21.89
CA GLU A 187 5.31 -8.68 23.30
C GLU A 187 4.95 -7.58 24.28
N ALA A 188 5.22 -6.32 23.92
CA ALA A 188 5.01 -5.18 24.82
C ALA A 188 3.74 -4.37 24.52
N SER A 189 3.01 -4.69 23.45
CA SER A 189 1.80 -4.00 23.03
C SER A 189 0.57 -4.90 23.02
N THR A 190 -0.59 -4.28 23.28
CA THR A 190 -1.90 -4.89 23.06
C THR A 190 -2.38 -4.78 21.61
N ASP A 191 -1.64 -4.07 20.76
CA ASP A 191 -1.95 -3.85 19.36
C ASP A 191 -1.97 -5.17 18.58
N ARG A 192 -2.92 -5.26 17.65
CA ARG A 192 -3.14 -6.43 16.81
C ARG A 192 -2.42 -6.25 15.49
N PHE A 193 -1.70 -7.28 15.06
CA PHE A 193 -0.93 -7.24 13.82
C PHE A 193 -1.24 -8.42 12.90
N VAL A 194 -0.76 -8.31 11.68
CA VAL A 194 -0.75 -9.34 10.65
C VAL A 194 0.68 -9.53 10.17
N VAL A 195 1.13 -10.78 10.15
CA VAL A 195 2.33 -11.17 9.40
C VAL A 195 1.89 -11.63 8.02
N LYS A 196 2.47 -11.04 6.96
CA LYS A 196 2.28 -11.47 5.58
C LYS A 196 3.51 -12.23 5.09
N SER A 197 3.26 -13.38 4.46
CA SER A 197 4.29 -14.20 3.82
C SER A 197 4.02 -14.28 2.31
N PRO A 198 5.04 -14.09 1.45
CA PRO A 198 4.90 -14.33 0.02
C PRO A 198 4.50 -15.77 -0.30
N LEU A 199 3.64 -15.95 -1.30
CA LEU A 199 3.30 -17.28 -1.83
C LEU A 199 4.37 -17.79 -2.80
N LYS A 200 5.08 -16.88 -3.47
CA LYS A 200 6.16 -17.19 -4.43
C LYS A 200 7.51 -17.09 -3.74
N SER A 201 8.34 -18.13 -3.88
CA SER A 201 9.71 -18.17 -3.34
C SER A 201 10.66 -17.16 -3.99
N SER A 202 10.31 -16.61 -5.17
CA SER A 202 11.14 -15.61 -5.85
C SER A 202 11.07 -14.23 -5.20
N THR A 203 10.10 -13.96 -4.32
CA THR A 203 10.01 -12.69 -3.58
C THR A 203 11.12 -12.61 -2.55
N LYS A 204 11.99 -11.62 -2.71
CA LYS A 204 13.13 -11.34 -1.81
C LYS A 204 12.87 -10.10 -0.97
N MET A 205 13.67 -9.93 0.09
CA MET A 205 13.62 -8.77 0.99
C MET A 205 13.61 -7.42 0.25
N VAL A 206 14.38 -7.30 -0.84
CA VAL A 206 14.43 -6.07 -1.65
C VAL A 206 13.09 -5.66 -2.26
N HIS A 207 12.22 -6.63 -2.59
CA HIS A 207 10.89 -6.35 -3.11
C HIS A 207 9.98 -5.82 -1.99
N LEU A 208 10.01 -6.45 -0.81
CA LEU A 208 9.23 -5.99 0.34
C LEU A 208 9.68 -4.60 0.82
N VAL A 209 10.99 -4.34 0.81
CA VAL A 209 11.53 -3.02 1.15
C VAL A 209 11.07 -1.97 0.14
N GLU A 210 10.96 -2.31 -1.14
CA GLU A 210 10.43 -1.38 -2.13
C GLU A 210 8.92 -1.13 -1.96
N ASP A 211 8.12 -2.16 -1.70
CA ASP A 211 6.69 -2.00 -1.35
C ASP A 211 6.51 -1.12 -0.09
N MET A 212 7.36 -1.32 0.92
CA MET A 212 7.40 -0.50 2.13
C MET A 212 7.76 0.96 1.82
N ARG A 213 8.66 1.22 0.87
CA ARG A 213 8.96 2.60 0.41
C ARG A 213 7.77 3.23 -0.32
N CYS A 214 7.11 2.49 -1.21
CA CYS A 214 5.88 2.95 -1.87
C CYS A 214 4.86 3.39 -0.83
N GLN A 215 4.58 2.53 0.16
CA GLN A 215 3.62 2.83 1.21
C GLN A 215 4.04 4.01 2.10
N ALA A 216 5.34 4.17 2.38
CA ALA A 216 5.86 5.35 3.09
C ALA A 216 5.64 6.65 2.30
N LEU A 217 5.86 6.66 0.99
CA LEU A 217 5.59 7.83 0.14
C LEU A 217 4.07 8.13 0.07
N CYS A 218 3.22 7.11 -0.07
CA CYS A 218 1.76 7.28 -0.01
C CYS A 218 1.32 7.93 1.31
N ARG A 219 1.93 7.51 2.43
CA ARG A 219 1.66 8.10 3.75
C ARG A 219 2.05 9.58 3.80
N ALA A 220 3.20 9.96 3.23
CA ALA A 220 3.62 11.35 3.18
C ALA A 220 2.65 12.23 2.34
N PHE A 221 2.15 11.72 1.21
CA PHE A 221 1.07 12.39 0.47
C PHE A 221 -0.20 12.52 1.31
N ALA A 222 -0.59 11.46 2.03
CA ALA A 222 -1.78 11.46 2.87
C ALA A 222 -1.68 12.46 4.03
N LEU A 223 -0.50 12.64 4.61
CA LEU A 223 -0.25 13.63 5.65
C LEU A 223 -0.61 15.04 5.17
N GLU A 224 -0.10 15.43 4.01
CA GLU A 224 -0.37 16.74 3.41
C GLU A 224 -1.83 16.85 2.96
N PHE A 225 -2.37 15.84 2.27
CA PHE A 225 -3.77 15.80 1.85
C PHE A 225 -4.73 16.02 3.03
N ASN A 226 -4.53 15.33 4.15
CA ASN A 226 -5.37 15.45 5.35
C ASN A 226 -5.29 16.85 5.99
N GLY A 227 -4.15 17.51 5.87
CA GLY A 227 -3.98 18.91 6.29
C GLY A 227 -4.81 19.88 5.45
N LEU A 228 -5.09 19.53 4.18
CA LEU A 228 -5.85 20.36 3.23
C LEU A 228 -7.36 20.12 3.30
N VAL A 229 -7.80 18.86 3.44
CA VAL A 229 -9.23 18.49 3.38
C VAL A 229 -9.91 18.40 4.75
N GLY A 230 -9.15 18.36 5.84
CA GLY A 230 -9.68 18.21 7.19
C GLY A 230 -10.19 16.80 7.52
N TYR A 231 -10.76 16.64 8.72
CA TYR A 231 -11.09 15.33 9.30
C TYR A 231 -12.09 14.50 8.47
N GLY A 232 -13.12 15.15 7.91
CA GLY A 232 -14.24 14.46 7.27
C GLY A 232 -13.85 13.63 6.04
N PHE A 233 -12.76 14.00 5.36
CA PHE A 233 -12.26 13.33 4.17
C PHE A 233 -10.84 12.76 4.35
N SER A 234 -10.36 12.70 5.60
CA SER A 234 -9.00 12.23 5.89
C SER A 234 -8.81 10.77 5.50
N LEU A 235 -7.66 10.45 4.92
CA LEU A 235 -7.25 9.08 4.57
C LEU A 235 -5.98 8.71 5.34
N ASN A 236 -5.91 7.48 5.82
CA ASN A 236 -4.77 6.97 6.56
C ASN A 236 -4.28 5.68 5.92
N PHE A 237 -2.97 5.53 5.75
CA PHE A 237 -2.38 4.25 5.34
C PHE A 237 -1.68 3.63 6.53
N ILE A 238 -1.86 2.33 6.75
CA ILE A 238 -1.11 1.63 7.82
C ILE A 238 0.39 1.63 7.51
N VAL A 239 1.22 1.34 8.51
CA VAL A 239 2.65 1.15 8.33
C VAL A 239 2.96 -0.32 8.04
N THR A 240 4.00 -0.55 7.26
CA THR A 240 4.53 -1.88 6.94
C THR A 240 5.98 -1.95 7.39
N ILE A 241 6.36 -3.09 7.96
CA ILE A 241 7.72 -3.41 8.40
C ILE A 241 8.13 -4.71 7.72
N CYS A 242 9.37 -4.84 7.31
CA CYS A 242 9.88 -6.05 6.64
C CYS A 242 10.96 -6.71 7.51
N PHE A 243 10.95 -8.04 7.63
CA PHE A 243 11.91 -8.77 8.44
C PHE A 243 12.16 -10.18 7.90
N GLU A 244 13.30 -10.77 8.23
CA GLU A 244 13.62 -12.15 7.84
C GLU A 244 12.98 -13.15 8.80
N GLY A 245 12.30 -14.17 8.25
CA GLY A 245 11.83 -15.31 9.02
C GLY A 245 12.98 -16.19 9.52
N LYS A 246 12.83 -16.81 10.69
CA LYS A 246 13.87 -17.66 11.30
C LYS A 246 13.84 -19.12 10.89
N GLU A 247 12.78 -19.60 10.24
CA GLU A 247 12.69 -20.99 9.78
C GLU A 247 13.52 -21.19 8.50
N LYS A 248 14.79 -21.61 8.69
CA LYS A 248 15.71 -22.03 7.62
C LYS A 248 15.33 -23.37 6.96
N VAL A 249 14.04 -23.74 6.95
CA VAL A 249 13.59 -25.03 6.41
C VAL A 249 13.51 -25.00 4.87
N ARG A 250 13.45 -23.81 4.27
CA ARG A 250 13.67 -23.57 2.85
C ARG A 250 14.95 -22.76 2.68
N SER A 251 15.76 -23.06 1.68
CA SER A 251 17.14 -22.60 1.51
C SER A 251 17.31 -21.09 1.23
N ASP A 252 16.25 -20.31 1.29
CA ASP A 252 16.25 -18.84 1.28
C ASP A 252 15.42 -18.40 2.51
N ALA A 253 15.97 -17.52 3.35
CA ALA A 253 15.21 -16.98 4.47
C ALA A 253 13.92 -16.33 3.94
N ASP A 254 12.77 -16.86 4.36
CA ASP A 254 11.47 -16.32 3.93
C ASP A 254 11.36 -14.87 4.42
N CYS A 255 11.32 -13.93 3.48
CA CYS A 255 11.11 -12.52 3.81
C CYS A 255 9.64 -12.30 4.15
N LEU A 256 9.39 -11.63 5.27
CA LEU A 256 8.06 -11.40 5.83
C LEU A 256 7.79 -9.92 5.99
N SER A 257 6.52 -9.55 6.03
CA SER A 257 6.12 -8.21 6.47
C SER A 257 5.17 -8.25 7.66
N LEU A 258 5.23 -7.22 8.51
CA LEU A 258 4.34 -6.97 9.64
C LEU A 258 3.55 -5.69 9.37
N GLU A 259 2.25 -5.73 9.60
CA GLU A 259 1.39 -4.56 9.51
C GLU A 259 0.26 -4.60 10.56
N PRO A 260 -0.31 -3.45 10.96
CA PRO A 260 -1.49 -3.42 11.82
C PRO A 260 -2.67 -4.21 11.26
N PHE A 261 -3.36 -4.96 12.11
CA PHE A 261 -4.60 -5.63 11.74
C PHE A 261 -5.73 -4.61 11.57
N ILE A 262 -6.40 -4.65 10.42
CA ILE A 262 -7.56 -3.80 10.11
C ILE A 262 -8.85 -4.62 10.29
N PRO A 263 -9.64 -4.40 11.36
CA PRO A 263 -10.93 -5.06 11.51
C PRO A 263 -12.00 -4.42 10.61
N GLY A 264 -12.84 -5.23 9.99
CA GLY A 264 -14.07 -4.77 9.35
C GLY A 264 -14.23 -5.21 7.90
N HIS A 265 -15.16 -4.57 7.20
CA HIS A 265 -15.49 -4.89 5.81
C HIS A 265 -14.54 -4.16 4.85
N TYR A 266 -13.79 -4.95 4.10
CA TYR A 266 -12.81 -4.44 3.16
C TYR A 266 -13.48 -3.91 1.88
N VAL A 267 -13.07 -2.71 1.45
CA VAL A 267 -13.55 -2.06 0.22
C VAL A 267 -12.35 -1.60 -0.60
N LYS A 268 -12.42 -1.83 -1.91
CA LYS A 268 -11.46 -1.30 -2.89
C LYS A 268 -12.13 -0.12 -3.61
N TYR A 269 -11.59 1.07 -3.42
CA TYR A 269 -12.14 2.34 -3.92
C TYR A 269 -11.65 2.68 -5.33
N ASN A 270 -10.46 2.22 -5.73
CA ASN A 270 -10.00 2.20 -7.11
C ASN A 270 -8.95 1.11 -7.32
N GLY A 271 -8.66 0.78 -8.58
CA GLY A 271 -7.60 -0.16 -8.96
C GLY A 271 -6.41 0.53 -9.64
N ASN A 272 -5.28 -0.16 -9.70
CA ASN A 272 -4.08 0.32 -10.41
C ASN A 272 -4.19 0.31 -11.95
N ASN A 273 -5.31 -0.13 -12.51
CA ASN A 273 -5.58 -0.20 -13.94
C ASN A 273 -6.79 0.66 -14.37
N GLY A 274 -7.17 1.64 -13.55
CA GLY A 274 -8.33 2.51 -13.81
C GLY A 274 -9.68 1.90 -13.44
N TRP A 275 -9.71 0.69 -12.85
CA TRP A 275 -10.94 0.09 -12.34
C TRP A 275 -11.57 0.94 -11.22
N LEU A 276 -12.90 1.07 -11.26
CA LEU A 276 -13.72 1.72 -10.23
C LEU A 276 -14.87 0.79 -9.83
N PRO A 277 -15.23 0.75 -8.53
CA PRO A 277 -16.44 0.06 -8.07
C PRO A 277 -17.71 0.80 -8.52
N GLU A 278 -18.76 0.03 -8.83
CA GLU A 278 -20.09 0.58 -9.10
C GLU A 278 -20.83 0.90 -7.79
N GLY A 279 -21.60 1.99 -7.76
CA GLY A 279 -22.54 2.29 -6.67
C GLY A 279 -21.91 2.93 -5.42
N LEU A 280 -20.65 3.35 -5.47
CA LEU A 280 -19.97 4.07 -4.37
C LEU A 280 -19.87 5.58 -4.60
N GLU A 281 -20.52 6.14 -5.63
CA GLU A 281 -20.40 7.55 -6.01
C GLU A 281 -20.85 8.51 -4.90
N GLY A 282 -21.80 8.07 -4.05
CA GLY A 282 -22.27 8.81 -2.88
C GLY A 282 -21.42 8.61 -1.61
N ASN A 283 -20.43 7.72 -1.62
CA ASN A 283 -19.62 7.41 -0.44
C ASN A 283 -18.46 8.40 -0.29
N ASP A 284 -18.34 9.05 0.86
CA ASP A 284 -17.33 10.09 1.09
C ASP A 284 -15.89 9.56 1.05
N ILE A 285 -15.66 8.32 1.48
CA ILE A 285 -14.33 7.71 1.38
C ILE A 285 -13.97 7.40 -0.07
N PHE A 286 -14.93 6.96 -0.88
CA PHE A 286 -14.73 6.79 -2.31
C PHE A 286 -14.36 8.12 -2.98
N LYS A 287 -15.10 9.19 -2.69
CA LYS A 287 -14.80 10.54 -3.21
C LYS A 287 -13.42 11.03 -2.77
N ALA A 288 -13.10 10.88 -1.48
CA ALA A 288 -11.78 11.22 -0.94
C ALA A 288 -10.67 10.40 -1.60
N SER A 289 -10.90 9.12 -1.88
CA SER A 289 -9.96 8.23 -2.56
C SER A 289 -9.67 8.70 -3.99
N GLN A 290 -10.70 9.04 -4.78
CA GLN A 290 -10.49 9.56 -6.14
C GLN A 290 -9.77 10.92 -6.12
N ALA A 291 -10.16 11.80 -5.20
CA ALA A 291 -9.54 13.10 -5.05
C ALA A 291 -8.08 13.00 -4.57
N PHE A 292 -7.77 12.03 -3.70
CA PHE A 292 -6.42 11.76 -3.23
C PHE A 292 -5.51 11.26 -4.36
N SER A 293 -5.97 10.31 -5.17
CA SER A 293 -5.24 9.86 -6.36
C SER A 293 -4.94 11.03 -7.31
N HIS A 294 -5.92 11.88 -7.59
CA HIS A 294 -5.74 13.08 -8.41
C HIS A 294 -4.79 14.10 -7.74
N PHE A 295 -4.95 14.34 -6.44
CA PHE A 295 -4.07 15.21 -5.66
C PHE A 295 -2.62 14.76 -5.73
N THR A 296 -2.33 13.46 -5.63
CA THR A 296 -0.95 12.96 -5.71
C THR A 296 -0.30 13.28 -7.06
N TYR A 297 -1.07 13.21 -8.14
CA TYR A 297 -0.63 13.59 -9.49
C TYR A 297 -0.43 15.10 -9.63
N GLU A 298 -1.34 15.89 -9.07
CA GLU A 298 -1.24 17.35 -9.08
C GLU A 298 -0.02 17.82 -8.28
N ARG A 299 0.11 17.34 -7.04
CA ARG A 299 1.12 17.73 -6.06
C ARG A 299 2.54 17.33 -6.45
N SER A 300 2.66 16.30 -7.28
CA SER A 300 3.94 15.84 -7.83
C SER A 300 4.27 16.41 -9.20
N HIS A 301 3.47 17.35 -9.72
CA HIS A 301 3.62 17.89 -11.07
C HIS A 301 3.63 16.79 -12.16
N GLY A 302 2.82 15.76 -11.95
CA GLY A 302 2.62 14.65 -12.89
C GLY A 302 3.59 13.47 -12.76
N GLU A 303 4.51 13.51 -11.80
CA GLU A 303 5.52 12.46 -11.62
C GLU A 303 5.00 11.20 -10.92
N PHE A 304 4.05 11.33 -10.00
CA PHE A 304 3.52 10.24 -9.18
C PHE A 304 1.99 10.18 -9.19
N LEU A 305 1.43 8.98 -9.25
CA LEU A 305 0.00 8.76 -9.00
C LEU A 305 -0.20 7.59 -8.06
N VAL A 306 -0.82 7.84 -6.91
CA VAL A 306 -1.18 6.80 -5.96
C VAL A 306 -2.55 6.23 -6.33
N CYS A 307 -2.67 4.91 -6.37
CA CYS A 307 -3.90 4.17 -6.70
C CYS A 307 -3.95 2.84 -5.94
N ASP A 308 -4.86 1.94 -6.33
CA ASP A 308 -5.14 0.69 -5.61
C ASP A 308 -5.58 0.95 -4.16
N LEU A 309 -6.39 2.00 -3.98
CA LEU A 309 -6.83 2.44 -2.66
C LEU A 309 -7.85 1.46 -2.09
N GLN A 310 -7.45 0.73 -1.06
CA GLN A 310 -8.26 -0.34 -0.46
C GLN A 310 -8.03 -0.44 1.05
N GLY A 311 -9.06 -0.84 1.78
CA GLY A 311 -9.01 -0.98 3.23
C GLY A 311 -10.39 -0.98 3.87
N VAL A 312 -10.49 -0.53 5.12
CA VAL A 312 -11.76 -0.40 5.84
C VAL A 312 -11.99 1.06 6.18
N ASN A 313 -13.08 1.64 5.68
CA ASN A 313 -13.34 3.08 5.75
C ASN A 313 -12.10 3.86 5.29
N ASN A 314 -11.66 4.85 6.08
CA ASN A 314 -10.49 5.67 5.77
C ASN A 314 -9.13 5.05 6.14
N LEU A 315 -9.09 3.82 6.67
CA LEU A 315 -7.83 3.13 6.97
C LEU A 315 -7.49 2.17 5.84
N LEU A 316 -6.48 2.54 5.06
CA LEU A 316 -6.05 1.92 3.82
C LEU A 316 -4.73 1.16 3.98
N THR A 317 -4.46 0.24 3.06
CA THR A 317 -3.19 -0.50 2.98
C THR A 317 -2.94 -0.98 1.55
N ASP A 318 -1.72 -1.47 1.31
CA ASP A 318 -1.24 -2.00 0.02
C ASP A 318 -1.53 -1.07 -1.18
N PRO A 319 -1.24 0.25 -1.11
CA PRO A 319 -1.42 1.12 -2.27
C PRO A 319 -0.38 0.83 -3.36
N ALA A 320 -0.73 1.16 -4.60
CA ALA A 320 0.20 1.17 -5.72
C ALA A 320 0.61 2.60 -6.09
N ILE A 321 1.83 2.77 -6.60
CA ILE A 321 2.32 4.03 -7.16
C ILE A 321 2.65 3.80 -8.63
N HIS A 322 2.08 4.63 -9.50
CA HIS A 322 2.55 4.79 -10.87
C HIS A 322 3.50 5.97 -10.95
N THR A 323 4.61 5.80 -11.67
CA THR A 323 5.61 6.85 -11.86
C THR A 323 5.80 7.19 -13.34
N HIS A 324 6.15 8.44 -13.62
CA HIS A 324 6.62 8.81 -14.96
C HIS A 324 8.06 8.28 -15.21
N ASN A 325 8.92 8.34 -14.19
CA ASN A 325 10.27 7.80 -14.22
C ASN A 325 10.29 6.28 -13.97
N VAL A 326 10.73 5.51 -14.97
CA VAL A 326 10.80 4.04 -14.93
C VAL A 326 11.86 3.46 -13.99
N GLU A 327 12.83 4.28 -13.55
CA GLU A 327 13.83 3.84 -12.56
C GLU A 327 13.30 3.92 -11.12
N ARG A 328 12.20 4.65 -10.89
CA ARG A 328 11.53 4.76 -9.59
C ARG A 328 10.65 3.54 -9.35
N PHE A 329 10.77 2.93 -8.16
CA PHE A 329 9.96 1.77 -7.75
C PHE A 329 9.89 0.65 -8.82
N LYS A 330 11.04 0.31 -9.42
CA LYS A 330 11.11 -0.60 -10.58
C LYS A 330 10.95 -2.09 -10.27
N LEU A 331 11.08 -2.48 -9.01
CA LEU A 331 10.79 -3.83 -8.51
C LEU A 331 9.32 -4.01 -8.12
N SER A 332 8.55 -2.93 -8.03
CA SER A 332 7.11 -2.95 -7.77
C SER A 332 6.35 -3.45 -8.99
N ALA A 333 5.72 -4.62 -8.85
CA ALA A 333 4.97 -5.24 -9.94
C ALA A 333 3.67 -4.47 -10.28
N THR A 334 3.16 -3.64 -9.35
CA THR A 334 1.93 -2.87 -9.51
C THR A 334 2.15 -1.53 -10.22
N ASN A 335 3.40 -1.08 -10.37
CA ASN A 335 3.77 0.12 -11.09
C ASN A 335 3.60 -0.11 -12.62
N CYS A 336 2.55 0.48 -13.18
CA CYS A 336 2.26 0.48 -14.62
C CYS A 336 2.75 1.76 -15.31
N ASN A 337 3.57 2.56 -14.61
CA ASN A 337 4.14 3.82 -15.07
C ASN A 337 3.09 4.76 -15.71
N ILE A 338 3.47 5.47 -16.78
CA ILE A 338 2.59 6.38 -17.50
C ILE A 338 1.28 5.74 -18.02
N ALA A 339 1.27 4.44 -18.30
CA ALA A 339 0.06 3.75 -18.73
C ALA A 339 -0.98 3.68 -17.59
N GLY A 340 -0.52 3.38 -16.37
CA GLY A 340 -1.36 3.39 -15.17
C GLY A 340 -1.94 4.78 -14.88
N ILE A 341 -1.14 5.83 -15.04
CA ILE A 341 -1.59 7.24 -14.91
C ILE A 341 -2.69 7.54 -15.93
N LYS A 342 -2.49 7.18 -17.19
CA LYS A 342 -3.49 7.36 -18.25
C LYS A 342 -4.79 6.62 -17.92
N PHE A 343 -4.73 5.38 -17.43
CA PHE A 343 -5.93 4.64 -17.05
C PHE A 343 -6.73 5.30 -15.94
N PHE A 344 -6.05 5.82 -14.92
CA PHE A 344 -6.73 6.59 -13.88
C PHE A 344 -7.51 7.76 -14.50
N PHE A 345 -6.88 8.58 -15.35
CA PHE A 345 -7.56 9.74 -15.93
C PHE A 345 -8.67 9.39 -16.93
N VAL A 346 -8.67 8.19 -17.52
CA VAL A 346 -9.77 7.73 -18.38
C VAL A 346 -11.05 7.49 -17.58
N SER A 347 -10.94 6.95 -16.36
CA SER A 347 -12.11 6.67 -15.52
C SER A 347 -12.42 7.76 -14.49
N HIS A 348 -11.43 8.58 -14.13
CA HIS A 348 -11.57 9.64 -13.14
C HIS A 348 -12.54 10.73 -13.57
N ARG A 349 -13.38 11.15 -12.62
CA ARG A 349 -14.19 12.36 -12.71
C ARG A 349 -13.92 13.18 -11.47
N CYS A 350 -13.52 14.44 -11.66
CA CYS A 350 -13.37 15.36 -10.55
C CYS A 350 -14.67 15.45 -9.76
N ASN A 351 -14.54 15.44 -8.44
CA ASN A 351 -15.63 15.60 -7.49
C ASN A 351 -15.44 16.88 -6.67
N GLU A 352 -16.32 17.13 -5.70
CA GLU A 352 -16.30 18.33 -4.87
C GLU A 352 -14.99 18.53 -4.11
N ILE A 353 -14.29 17.46 -3.74
CA ILE A 353 -13.00 17.53 -3.05
C ILE A 353 -11.92 17.98 -4.03
N CYS A 354 -11.88 17.42 -5.25
CA CYS A 354 -10.99 17.89 -6.32
C CYS A 354 -11.17 19.39 -6.59
N SER A 355 -12.43 19.85 -6.67
CA SER A 355 -12.76 21.26 -6.88
C SER A 355 -12.32 22.13 -5.70
N SER A 356 -12.55 21.69 -4.46
CA SER A 356 -12.14 22.42 -3.25
C SER A 356 -10.61 22.56 -3.14
N LEU A 357 -9.88 21.55 -3.60
CA LEU A 357 -8.42 21.53 -3.67
C LEU A 357 -7.88 22.29 -4.89
N GLY A 358 -8.74 22.79 -5.78
CA GLY A 358 -8.33 23.55 -6.98
C GLY A 358 -7.38 22.77 -7.89
N LEU A 359 -7.58 21.45 -8.03
CA LEU A 359 -6.75 20.60 -8.90
C LEU A 359 -6.99 20.97 -10.37
N GLN A 360 -5.92 21.18 -11.13
CA GLN A 360 -5.98 21.69 -12.51
C GLN A 360 -5.73 20.61 -13.57
N SER A 361 -4.96 19.57 -13.25
CA SER A 361 -4.66 18.49 -14.19
C SER A 361 -5.93 17.75 -14.63
N SER A 362 -5.96 17.31 -15.88
CA SER A 362 -7.14 16.67 -16.46
C SER A 362 -6.78 15.62 -17.51
N ALA A 363 -7.74 14.73 -17.80
CA ALA A 363 -7.61 13.76 -18.88
C ALA A 363 -7.38 14.41 -20.25
N TYR A 364 -8.00 15.57 -20.49
CA TYR A 364 -7.80 16.34 -21.71
C TYR A 364 -6.37 16.88 -21.80
N GLY A 365 -5.85 17.48 -20.72
CA GLY A 365 -4.47 17.96 -20.67
C GLY A 365 -3.45 16.85 -20.91
N LEU A 366 -3.65 15.69 -20.27
CA LEU A 366 -2.81 14.51 -20.48
C LEU A 366 -2.83 14.03 -21.95
N LYS A 367 -4.00 14.03 -22.59
CA LYS A 367 -4.16 13.63 -23.99
C LYS A 367 -3.50 14.60 -24.97
N MET A 368 -3.57 15.91 -24.69
CA MET A 368 -3.00 16.95 -25.54
C MET A 368 -1.49 17.15 -25.31
N GLY A 369 -0.90 16.49 -24.31
CA GLY A 369 0.51 16.69 -23.93
C GLY A 369 0.76 18.03 -23.23
N TYR A 370 -0.29 18.69 -22.72
CA TYR A 370 -0.20 19.95 -21.99
C TYR A 370 -0.95 19.83 -20.66
N GLN A 371 -0.19 19.69 -19.57
CA GLN A 371 -0.74 19.67 -18.21
C GLN A 371 -0.51 21.03 -17.55
N SER A 372 -1.53 21.53 -16.85
CA SER A 372 -1.39 22.62 -15.89
C SER A 372 -1.48 22.03 -14.49
N PHE A 373 -0.64 22.54 -13.59
CA PHE A 373 -0.57 22.10 -12.21
C PHE A 373 -0.66 23.28 -11.27
N ARG A 374 -1.37 23.11 -10.16
CA ARG A 374 -1.36 24.00 -9.02
C ARG A 374 0.06 24.07 -8.45
N THR A 375 0.60 25.28 -8.35
CA THR A 375 1.96 25.55 -7.85
C THR A 375 1.99 25.98 -6.38
N ASN A 376 0.89 26.54 -5.86
CA ASN A 376 0.84 27.11 -4.52
C ASN A 376 -0.03 26.26 -3.59
N TRP A 377 0.59 25.61 -2.61
CA TRP A 377 -0.08 24.83 -1.57
C TRP A 377 -0.01 25.57 -0.23
N PRO A 378 -1.11 25.65 0.55
CA PRO A 378 -1.06 26.25 1.88
C PRO A 378 -0.22 25.39 2.83
N SER A 379 0.31 26.00 3.90
CA SER A 379 1.04 25.24 4.92
C SER A 379 0.13 24.23 5.62
N VAL A 380 0.64 23.01 5.81
CA VAL A 380 -0.08 21.86 6.41
C VAL A 380 0.46 21.50 7.80
N GLU A 381 0.86 22.49 8.58
CA GLU A 381 1.50 22.33 9.91
C GLU A 381 0.63 21.66 11.00
N ASN A 382 -0.64 21.36 10.70
CA ASN A 382 -1.57 20.84 11.70
C ASN A 382 -1.63 19.32 11.75
N THR A 383 -0.97 18.58 10.85
CA THR A 383 -0.95 17.11 10.84
C THR A 383 0.45 16.57 11.08
N LEU A 384 0.55 15.49 11.87
CA LEU A 384 1.79 14.81 12.19
C LEU A 384 1.56 13.30 12.33
N PHE A 385 2.63 12.51 12.36
CA PHE A 385 2.52 11.07 12.60
C PHE A 385 2.68 10.72 14.08
N CYS A 386 1.93 9.73 14.55
CA CYS A 386 2.20 9.06 15.81
C CYS A 386 3.62 8.47 15.79
N SER A 387 4.41 8.77 16.81
CA SER A 387 5.82 8.36 16.95
C SER A 387 6.02 6.86 17.19
N ASN A 388 4.95 6.10 17.45
CA ASN A 388 5.03 4.64 17.40
C ASN A 388 5.23 4.18 15.95
N LYS A 389 6.42 3.66 15.61
CA LYS A 389 6.78 3.17 14.26
C LYS A 389 5.94 1.99 13.79
N LEU A 390 5.27 1.28 14.72
CA LEU A 390 4.33 0.19 14.42
C LEU A 390 2.89 0.69 14.18
N CYS A 391 2.60 1.94 14.54
CA CYS A 391 1.29 2.56 14.34
C CYS A 391 1.35 3.57 13.18
N GLY A 392 2.16 4.62 13.34
CA GLY A 392 2.29 5.70 12.37
C GLY A 392 0.95 6.29 11.93
N ARG A 393 -0.07 6.36 12.81
CA ARG A 393 -1.33 7.01 12.44
C ARG A 393 -1.11 8.51 12.23
N ILE A 394 -1.76 9.11 11.23
CA ILE A 394 -1.78 10.56 11.10
C ILE A 394 -2.71 11.11 12.17
N VAL A 395 -2.21 12.04 12.98
CA VAL A 395 -2.97 12.76 14.00
C VAL A 395 -2.80 14.25 13.77
N TYR A 396 -3.77 15.02 14.25
CA TYR A 396 -3.63 16.47 14.25
C TYR A 396 -2.85 16.91 15.47
N ALA A 397 -2.02 17.94 15.32
CA ALA A 397 -1.18 18.48 16.39
C ALA A 397 -1.99 18.84 17.64
N SER A 398 -3.20 19.39 17.46
CA SER A 398 -4.13 19.73 18.55
C SER A 398 -4.64 18.54 19.36
N HIS A 399 -4.55 17.32 18.82
CA HIS A 399 -5.01 16.08 19.46
C HIS A 399 -3.86 15.14 19.83
N ALA A 400 -2.64 15.43 19.40
CA ALA A 400 -1.46 14.64 19.73
C ALA A 400 -1.14 14.78 21.23
N LYS A 401 -0.78 13.66 21.86
CA LYS A 401 -0.29 13.64 23.24
C LYS A 401 1.23 13.76 23.25
N GLN A 402 1.78 14.46 24.23
CA GLN A 402 3.21 14.63 24.42
C GLN A 402 3.63 14.11 25.79
N SER A 403 4.80 13.46 25.85
CA SER A 403 5.39 12.98 27.10
C SER A 403 6.52 13.91 27.54
N VAL A 404 6.61 14.17 28.84
CA VAL A 404 7.77 14.87 29.43
C VAL A 404 9.04 14.03 29.32
N GLU A 405 8.92 12.70 29.40
CA GLU A 405 10.04 11.76 29.28
C GLU A 405 10.55 11.62 27.84
N TYR A 406 9.66 11.84 26.86
CA TYR A 406 9.94 11.71 25.44
C TYR A 406 9.44 12.96 24.67
N PRO A 407 10.09 14.12 24.85
CA PRO A 407 9.60 15.41 24.36
C PRO A 407 9.49 15.48 22.83
N ASP A 408 10.34 14.73 22.11
CA ASP A 408 10.34 14.68 20.65
C ASP A 408 9.26 13.74 20.06
N CYS A 409 8.49 13.07 20.93
CA CYS A 409 7.49 12.09 20.52
C CYS A 409 6.06 12.63 20.66
N SER A 410 5.27 12.40 19.61
CA SER A 410 3.84 12.71 19.56
C SER A 410 3.04 11.44 19.44
N TRP A 411 2.00 11.27 20.25
CA TRP A 411 1.27 10.01 20.37
C TRP A 411 -0.21 10.17 20.03
N CYS A 412 -0.78 9.18 19.34
CA CYS A 412 -2.23 9.03 19.26
C CYS A 412 -2.78 8.48 20.58
N ASP A 413 -4.08 8.66 20.84
CA ASP A 413 -4.70 8.24 22.11
C ASP A 413 -4.45 6.76 22.46
N GLN A 414 -4.52 5.87 21.47
CA GLN A 414 -4.31 4.43 21.67
C GLN A 414 -2.85 4.08 22.03
N CYS A 415 -1.87 4.77 21.46
CA CYS A 415 -0.47 4.53 21.80
C CYS A 415 -0.12 5.19 23.13
N TRP A 416 -0.71 6.36 23.41
CA TRP A 416 -0.54 7.08 24.66
C TRP A 416 -0.98 6.23 25.87
N SER A 417 -2.14 5.59 25.81
CA SER A 417 -2.63 4.75 26.91
C SER A 417 -1.71 3.58 27.25
N GLN A 418 -0.94 3.08 26.28
CA GLN A 418 -0.02 1.95 26.46
C GLN A 418 1.36 2.38 26.98
N LEU A 419 1.74 3.64 26.77
CA LEU A 419 3.02 4.17 27.21
C LEU A 419 3.18 4.05 28.73
N GLU A 420 2.20 4.58 29.47
CA GLU A 420 2.18 4.53 30.95
C GLU A 420 1.85 3.13 31.48
N ALA A 421 0.87 2.45 30.87
CA ALA A 421 0.43 1.12 31.33
C ALA A 421 1.51 0.03 31.22
N SER A 422 2.57 0.27 30.45
CA SER A 422 3.66 -0.69 30.23
C SER A 422 4.95 -0.35 30.99
N LYS A 423 4.91 0.64 31.89
CA LYS A 423 6.03 0.98 32.77
C LYS A 423 6.34 -0.15 33.74
N ILE A 424 7.63 -0.45 33.86
CA ILE A 424 8.15 -1.43 34.82
C ILE A 424 9.40 -0.92 35.50
N SER A 425 9.66 -1.37 36.72
CA SER A 425 10.95 -1.19 37.38
C SER A 425 11.95 -2.26 36.89
N ARG A 426 13.21 -1.87 36.68
CA ARG A 426 14.31 -2.76 36.33
C ARG A 426 15.57 -2.41 37.12
N LEU A 427 16.34 -3.43 37.48
CA LEU A 427 17.69 -3.25 38.01
C LEU A 427 18.65 -2.79 36.90
N CYS A 428 19.42 -1.73 37.17
CA CYS A 428 20.45 -1.22 36.28
C CYS A 428 21.72 -2.08 36.38
N VAL A 429 22.22 -2.57 35.25
CA VAL A 429 23.50 -3.33 35.18
C VAL A 429 24.73 -2.45 34.88
N GLY A 430 24.58 -1.14 35.06
CA GLY A 430 25.67 -0.17 34.86
C GLY A 430 26.70 -0.21 36.00
N PRO A 431 27.90 0.38 35.80
CA PRO A 431 28.92 0.42 36.83
C PRO A 431 28.45 1.24 38.06
N GLY A 432 28.80 0.78 39.26
CA GLY A 432 28.45 1.46 40.51
C GLY A 432 27.53 0.62 41.41
N SER A 433 26.81 1.28 42.32
CA SER A 433 25.86 0.60 43.21
C SER A 433 24.60 0.19 42.46
N ASP A 434 24.09 -0.99 42.82
CA ASP A 434 22.81 -1.50 42.34
C ASP A 434 21.68 -0.51 42.65
N HIS A 435 20.94 -0.14 41.61
CA HIS A 435 19.77 0.73 41.71
C HIS A 435 18.77 0.36 40.63
N GLU A 436 17.52 0.67 40.88
CA GLU A 436 16.44 0.46 39.94
C GLU A 436 16.16 1.72 39.11
N PHE A 437 15.59 1.51 37.92
CA PHE A 437 15.05 2.57 37.08
C PHE A 437 13.76 2.11 36.41
N GLU A 438 12.86 3.06 36.20
CA GLU A 438 11.60 2.81 35.51
C GLU A 438 11.79 2.89 33.99
N VAL A 439 11.09 2.04 33.26
CA VAL A 439 11.11 2.02 31.80
C VAL A 439 9.78 1.53 31.21
N SER A 440 9.28 2.22 30.17
CA SER A 440 8.13 1.78 29.39
C SER A 440 8.53 0.70 28.38
N LYS A 441 7.99 -0.52 28.51
CA LYS A 441 8.25 -1.57 27.52
C LYS A 441 7.72 -1.20 26.14
N PHE A 442 6.52 -0.61 26.11
CA PHE A 442 5.87 -0.18 24.89
C PHE A 442 6.69 0.87 24.14
N PHE A 443 7.29 1.84 24.85
CA PHE A 443 8.13 2.86 24.22
C PHE A 443 9.24 2.22 23.37
N PHE A 444 10.07 1.36 23.97
CA PHE A 444 11.22 0.78 23.25
C PHE A 444 10.78 -0.10 22.08
N GLU A 445 9.72 -0.91 22.25
CA GLU A 445 9.16 -1.70 21.15
C GLU A 445 8.60 -0.82 20.02
N SER A 446 7.89 0.25 20.36
CA SER A 446 7.33 1.22 19.40
C SER A 446 8.42 1.92 18.59
N GLN A 447 9.64 2.03 19.13
CA GLN A 447 10.80 2.58 18.44
C GLN A 447 11.61 1.51 17.68
N GLY A 448 11.19 0.25 17.73
CA GLY A 448 11.89 -0.88 17.13
C GLY A 448 13.20 -1.19 17.83
N SER A 449 13.27 -0.99 19.14
CA SER A 449 14.48 -1.14 19.96
C SER A 449 14.28 -2.12 21.10
N ARG A 450 15.38 -2.77 21.51
CA ARG A 450 15.36 -3.63 22.70
C ARG A 450 15.18 -2.81 23.97
N LEU A 451 14.54 -3.44 24.96
CA LEU A 451 14.45 -2.88 26.29
C LEU A 451 15.85 -2.71 26.89
N PRO A 452 16.19 -1.52 27.40
CA PRO A 452 17.52 -1.24 27.91
C PRO A 452 17.81 -2.05 29.17
N ARG A 453 19.10 -2.37 29.37
CA ARG A 453 19.61 -3.02 30.58
C ARG A 453 20.22 -2.02 31.58
N VAL A 454 20.59 -0.83 31.10
CA VAL A 454 21.19 0.25 31.89
C VAL A 454 20.27 1.46 31.93
N CYS A 455 20.29 2.18 33.06
CA CYS A 455 19.48 3.37 33.28
C CYS A 455 19.92 4.54 32.37
N PRO A 456 19.10 5.59 32.22
CA PRO A 456 19.42 6.74 31.37
C PRO A 456 20.78 7.39 31.68
N LEU A 457 21.14 7.53 32.95
CA LEU A 457 22.40 8.13 33.40
C LEU A 457 23.65 7.33 32.98
N HIS A 458 23.55 6.00 32.92
CA HIS A 458 24.64 5.15 32.46
C HIS A 458 24.70 5.09 30.93
N ARG A 459 23.57 5.21 30.25
CA ARG A 459 23.51 5.19 28.78
C ARG A 459 24.13 6.44 28.15
N THR A 460 23.94 7.62 28.73
CA THR A 460 24.57 8.85 28.24
C THR A 460 26.09 8.73 28.29
N LYS A 461 26.63 8.21 29.40
CA LYS A 461 28.07 7.96 29.57
C LYS A 461 28.62 6.91 28.59
N GLU A 462 27.87 5.86 28.26
CA GLU A 462 28.27 4.89 27.23
C GLU A 462 28.24 5.51 25.82
N ASN A 463 27.24 6.33 25.51
CA ASN A 463 27.15 7.01 24.22
C ASN A 463 28.32 7.98 24.02
N ASP A 464 28.69 8.77 25.04
CA ASP A 464 29.84 9.68 25.02
C ASP A 464 31.17 8.94 24.82
N LEU A 465 31.31 7.72 25.34
CA LEU A 465 32.46 6.85 25.11
C LEU A 465 32.43 6.17 23.73
N SER A 466 31.24 5.92 23.18
CA SER A 466 31.05 5.25 21.89
C SER A 466 31.12 6.19 20.68
N GLU A 467 30.82 7.49 20.84
CA GLU A 467 31.03 8.51 19.80
C GLU A 467 32.52 8.71 19.47
N ALA A 468 33.42 8.38 20.39
CA ALA A 468 34.85 8.27 20.12
C ALA A 468 35.23 7.03 19.26
N ALA A 469 34.31 6.09 19.01
CA ALA A 469 34.58 4.79 18.38
C ALA A 469 33.63 4.39 17.23
N SER A 470 32.65 5.21 16.83
CA SER A 470 31.60 4.80 15.89
C SER A 470 31.88 5.12 14.41
N THR A 471 32.82 4.41 13.77
CA THR A 471 32.95 4.34 12.29
C THR A 471 32.47 3.01 11.68
N SER A 472 31.85 2.10 12.45
CA SER A 472 31.69 0.69 12.02
C SER A 472 30.26 0.19 11.68
N ARG A 473 29.17 0.91 11.96
CA ARG A 473 27.79 0.38 11.76
C ARG A 473 27.23 0.46 10.31
N LYS A 474 28.08 0.40 9.28
CA LYS A 474 27.68 0.43 7.85
C LYS A 474 27.41 -0.96 7.23
N GLY A 475 27.48 -2.06 7.99
CA GLY A 475 27.58 -3.42 7.42
C GLY A 475 26.36 -3.97 6.67
N LEU A 476 25.13 -3.73 7.15
CA LEU A 476 23.94 -4.36 6.54
C LEU A 476 23.42 -3.58 5.32
N TRP A 477 23.39 -2.25 5.41
CA TRP A 477 22.99 -1.35 4.32
C TRP A 477 24.02 -1.33 3.17
N ALA A 478 25.32 -1.44 3.47
CA ALA A 478 26.36 -1.53 2.44
C ALA A 478 26.28 -2.85 1.65
N ARG A 479 25.90 -3.96 2.30
CA ARG A 479 25.69 -5.26 1.65
C ARG A 479 24.53 -5.27 0.65
N LEU A 480 23.49 -4.47 0.88
CA LEU A 480 22.37 -4.30 -0.05
C LEU A 480 22.74 -3.40 -1.24
N LYS A 481 23.63 -2.41 -1.05
CA LYS A 481 24.13 -1.55 -2.15
C LYS A 481 25.26 -2.19 -2.97
N SER A 482 25.96 -3.20 -2.46
CA SER A 482 27.05 -3.87 -3.18
C SER A 482 26.54 -4.98 -4.10
N ARG A 483 26.28 -4.67 -5.38
CA ARG A 483 26.44 -5.63 -6.48
C ARG A 483 27.51 -5.10 -7.45
N PRO A 484 28.46 -5.94 -7.88
CA PRO A 484 29.50 -5.50 -8.79
C PRO A 484 28.89 -5.23 -10.17
N LYS A 485 29.27 -4.10 -10.77
CA LYS A 485 29.17 -3.91 -12.23
C LYS A 485 29.94 -5.06 -12.88
N ARG A 486 29.25 -6.09 -13.38
CA ARG A 486 29.89 -7.09 -14.24
C ARG A 486 29.74 -6.62 -15.67
N ILE A 487 30.88 -6.18 -16.18
CA ILE A 487 31.26 -6.06 -17.58
C ILE A 487 31.02 -7.42 -18.25
N THR A 488 30.19 -7.46 -19.29
CA THR A 488 30.49 -7.82 -20.69
C THR A 488 29.23 -7.64 -21.51
#